data_AF-E9N684-F1
#
_entry.id   AF-E9N684-F1
#
_cell.length_a   1.000
_cell.length_b   1.000
_cell.length_c   1.000
_cell.angle_alpha   90.00
_cell.angle_beta   90.00
_cell.angle_gamma   90.00
#
_symmetry.space_group_name_H-M   'P 1'
#
loop_
_entity.id
_entity.type
_entity.pdbx_description
1 polymer ?
#
loop_
_entity_poly.entity_id
_entity_poly.type
_entity_poly.pdbx_seq_one_letter_code
_entity_poly.pdbx_strand_id
1 'polypeptide(L)'
;VADQTMCLIVFMMVMVIGNLVVLNLFLALLLSSFSADNLAATDDDGEINNLQLSVIRIKKGIAFMKVYGHQFVQKHFKSKDADEAKPLDELIDKKVNYIGDHTGADINREMDYQKNGNGTTSGIGSSVEKYIIDDDHNSFIHNPNLTVRVPIAVGESDFENLNTVDFSSESEVGGSKEKLDDTSSSEGSTIDIKPEGEEGPPVEQPEEYLDPEACFTDGCVERFKCCQVSIEEGWGKPWWTLRKTCFLIVEHNWFETFIVFMILLSSGALAFEDIYIEQRKTIRTILEYADKIFTYIFILEMLLKWVAYGFQKYFTNAWCWLDFLIVDVSLVSLVANALGYSELGAIKSLRTLRALRPLRALSRFEGMRVVVNALVGAIPSIMNVLLVCLIFWLIFSIMGVNLFAGKYYFCFNETSEHRFLPKEINNKTDCEALIGSSNGDVRWKNVKINFDNVGAGYLALLQVATFKG
;
A
#
# COMPACT_ATOMS: atom_id res chain seq x y z
N VAL A 1 4.58 58.95 2.27
CA VAL A 1 4.52 57.84 1.29
C VAL A 1 5.96 57.44 1.03
N ALA A 2 6.35 56.20 1.35
CA ALA A 2 7.69 55.74 1.00
C ALA A 2 7.78 55.65 -0.53
N ASP A 3 8.92 56.06 -1.10
CA ASP A 3 9.13 56.03 -2.55
C ASP A 3 9.13 54.57 -3.05
N GLN A 4 8.32 54.29 -4.08
CA GLN A 4 8.15 52.93 -4.63
C GLN A 4 9.47 52.34 -5.10
N THR A 5 10.32 53.17 -5.71
CA THR A 5 11.63 52.76 -6.22
C THR A 5 12.53 52.29 -5.08
N MET A 6 12.60 53.07 -3.99
CA MET A 6 13.37 52.71 -2.81
C MET A 6 12.85 51.44 -2.13
N CYS A 7 11.54 51.28 -2.00
CA CYS A 7 10.95 50.06 -1.44
C CYS A 7 11.27 48.83 -2.30
N LEU A 8 11.18 48.94 -3.63
CA LEU A 8 11.50 47.83 -4.54
C LEU A 8 12.97 47.42 -4.44
N ILE A 9 13.89 48.39 -4.42
CA ILE A 9 15.32 48.11 -4.30
C ILE A 9 15.61 47.34 -3.00
N VAL A 10 15.08 47.81 -1.87
CA VAL A 10 15.32 47.17 -0.56
C VAL A 10 14.68 45.78 -0.50
N PHE A 11 13.42 45.61 -0.91
CA PHE A 11 12.76 44.30 -0.84
C PHE A 11 13.40 43.28 -1.78
N MET A 12 13.77 43.68 -3.00
CA MET A 12 14.45 42.78 -3.94
C MET A 12 15.86 42.42 -3.44
N MET A 13 16.61 43.39 -2.90
CA MET A 13 17.92 43.11 -2.33
C MET A 13 17.84 42.16 -1.13
N VAL A 14 16.91 42.39 -0.20
CA VAL A 14 16.69 41.51 0.97
C VAL A 14 16.23 40.13 0.53
N MET A 15 15.35 40.02 -0.45
CA MET A 15 14.88 38.74 -0.98
C MET A 15 16.02 37.94 -1.62
N VAL A 16 16.81 38.57 -2.50
CA VAL A 16 17.89 37.89 -3.23
C VAL A 16 19.03 37.51 -2.28
N ILE A 17 19.55 38.47 -1.50
CA ILE A 17 20.68 38.21 -0.60
C ILE A 17 20.25 37.30 0.56
N GLY A 18 19.07 37.54 1.14
CA GLY A 18 18.53 36.73 2.23
C GLY A 18 18.31 35.28 1.82
N ASN A 19 17.65 35.04 0.68
CA ASN A 19 17.43 33.67 0.20
C ASN A 19 18.74 32.98 -0.19
N LEU A 20 19.72 33.70 -0.77
CA LEU A 20 21.03 33.13 -1.07
C LEU A 20 21.77 32.66 0.20
N VAL A 21 21.75 33.48 1.26
CA VAL A 21 22.37 33.12 2.54
C VAL A 21 21.65 31.95 3.21
N VAL A 22 20.32 31.97 3.26
CA VAL A 22 19.51 30.89 3.85
C VAL A 22 19.71 29.58 3.08
N LEU A 23 19.72 29.62 1.76
CA LEU A 23 19.94 28.44 0.91
C LEU A 23 21.33 27.86 1.13
N ASN A 24 22.38 28.68 1.12
CA ASN A 24 23.75 28.22 1.35
C ASN A 24 23.92 27.61 2.76
N LEU A 25 23.33 28.23 3.78
CA LEU A 25 23.35 27.69 5.14
C LEU A 25 22.60 26.36 5.23
N PHE A 26 21.44 26.25 4.58
CA PHE A 26 20.67 25.01 4.53
C PHE A 26 21.44 23.88 3.82
N LEU A 27 22.04 24.16 2.65
CA LEU A 27 22.87 23.19 1.93
C LEU A 27 24.10 22.76 2.74
N ALA A 28 24.78 23.70 3.40
CA ALA A 28 25.93 23.38 4.24
C ALA A 28 25.55 22.45 5.40
N LEU A 29 24.41 22.70 6.06
CA LEU A 29 23.89 21.82 7.12
C LEU A 29 23.54 20.42 6.60
N LEU A 30 22.87 20.33 5.45
CA LEU A 30 22.54 19.04 4.84
C LEU A 30 23.79 18.25 4.45
N LEU A 31 24.75 18.88 3.76
CA LEU A 31 25.98 18.24 3.32
C LEU A 31 26.84 17.79 4.52
N SER A 32 26.90 18.60 5.58
CA SER A 32 27.62 18.22 6.80
C SER A 32 26.95 17.04 7.51
N SER A 33 25.62 16.96 7.52
CA SER A 33 24.89 15.84 8.14
C SER A 33 25.11 14.53 7.37
N PHE A 34 25.02 14.55 6.04
CA PHE A 34 25.20 13.34 5.23
C PHE A 34 26.66 12.86 5.16
N SER A 35 27.63 13.76 5.29
CA SER A 35 29.05 13.39 5.38
C SER A 35 29.39 12.65 6.69
N ALA A 36 28.73 13.03 7.80
CA ALA A 36 28.91 12.37 9.08
C ALA A 36 28.34 10.94 9.10
N ASP A 37 27.22 10.69 8.41
CA ASP A 37 26.59 9.36 8.33
C ASP A 37 27.40 8.36 7.47
N ASN A 38 28.25 8.82 6.55
CA ASN A 38 29.17 7.94 5.80
C ASN A 38 30.44 7.57 6.58
N LEU A 39 30.74 8.26 7.69
CA LEU A 39 31.87 7.96 8.58
C LEU A 39 31.45 7.09 9.77
N ALA A 40 30.16 7.11 10.11
CA ALA A 40 29.54 6.05 10.89
C ALA A 40 29.15 4.91 9.95
N ALA A 41 30.15 4.29 9.29
CA ALA A 41 29.97 2.91 8.86
C ALA A 41 29.43 2.17 10.08
N THR A 42 28.23 1.64 9.96
CA THR A 42 27.72 0.65 10.91
C THR A 42 28.78 -0.44 10.92
N ASP A 43 29.62 -0.45 11.96
CA ASP A 43 30.22 -1.69 12.40
C ASP A 43 29.03 -2.64 12.53
N ASP A 44 28.99 -3.57 11.59
CA ASP A 44 28.06 -4.68 11.50
C ASP A 44 28.35 -5.59 12.69
N ASP A 45 28.10 -5.10 13.90
CA ASP A 45 27.79 -5.94 15.02
C ASP A 45 26.44 -6.55 14.65
N GLY A 46 26.44 -7.84 14.30
CA GLY A 46 25.26 -8.64 13.96
C GLY A 46 24.20 -8.75 15.07
N GLU A 47 24.15 -7.80 15.99
CA GLU A 47 23.11 -7.61 16.99
C GLU A 47 22.02 -6.68 16.43
N ILE A 48 20.98 -7.32 15.91
CA ILE A 48 19.70 -6.69 15.58
C ILE A 48 19.28 -5.63 16.61
N ASN A 49 19.15 -4.40 16.13
CA ASN A 49 18.92 -3.21 16.96
C ASN A 49 17.70 -3.39 17.88
N ASN A 50 17.71 -2.87 19.11
CA ASN A 50 16.61 -3.04 20.09
C ASN A 50 15.24 -2.62 19.53
N LEU A 51 15.24 -1.65 18.61
CA LEU A 51 14.06 -1.22 17.86
C LEU A 51 13.58 -2.29 16.87
N GLN A 52 14.48 -2.94 16.12
CA GLN A 52 14.14 -4.06 15.25
C GLN A 52 13.65 -5.28 16.06
N LEU A 53 14.25 -5.56 17.22
CA LEU A 53 13.75 -6.58 18.15
C LEU A 53 12.32 -6.26 18.63
N SER A 54 12.05 -4.98 18.88
CA SER A 54 10.73 -4.49 19.30
C SER A 54 9.71 -4.58 18.16
N VAL A 55 10.11 -4.25 16.92
CA VAL A 55 9.28 -4.42 15.71
C VAL A 55 8.98 -5.90 15.45
N ILE A 56 9.94 -6.80 15.65
CA ILE A 56 9.73 -8.26 15.55
C ILE A 56 8.76 -8.72 16.64
N ARG A 57 8.89 -8.24 17.88
CA ARG A 57 7.94 -8.53 18.97
C ARG A 57 6.53 -8.00 18.68
N ILE A 58 6.41 -6.80 18.13
CA ILE A 58 5.12 -6.22 17.73
C ILE A 58 4.50 -7.04 16.59
N LYS A 59 5.26 -7.42 15.57
CA LYS A 59 4.79 -8.31 14.49
C LYS A 59 4.32 -9.67 15.03
N LYS A 60 5.06 -10.25 15.99
CA LYS A 60 4.68 -11.50 16.66
C LYS A 60 3.42 -11.32 17.53
N GLY A 61 3.26 -10.17 18.18
CA GLY A 61 2.05 -9.79 18.92
C GLY A 61 0.83 -9.62 18.01
N ILE A 62 0.99 -9.01 16.83
CA ILE A 62 -0.06 -8.89 15.81
C ILE A 62 -0.43 -10.28 15.26
N ALA A 63 0.55 -11.15 15.02
CA ALA A 63 0.29 -12.53 14.62
C ALA A 63 -0.46 -13.31 15.71
N PHE A 64 -0.06 -13.16 16.98
CA PHE A 64 -0.75 -13.76 18.11
C PHE A 64 -2.18 -13.24 18.26
N MET A 65 -2.39 -11.93 18.12
CA MET A 65 -3.73 -11.32 18.11
C MET A 65 -4.56 -11.80 16.93
N LYS A 66 -3.96 -12.05 15.76
CA LYS A 66 -4.65 -12.61 14.60
C LYS A 66 -5.10 -14.05 14.84
N VAL A 67 -4.25 -14.87 15.47
CA VAL A 67 -4.58 -16.26 15.86
C VAL A 67 -5.63 -16.27 16.97
N TYR A 68 -5.48 -15.42 17.98
CA TYR A 68 -6.42 -15.31 19.10
C TYR A 68 -7.77 -14.76 18.63
N GLY A 69 -7.76 -13.79 17.72
CA GLY A 69 -8.95 -13.28 17.03
C GLY A 69 -9.62 -14.37 16.19
N HIS A 70 -8.85 -15.18 15.46
CA HIS A 70 -9.37 -16.32 14.71
C HIS A 70 -9.99 -17.38 15.64
N GLN A 71 -9.36 -17.68 16.78
CA GLN A 71 -9.90 -18.58 17.80
C GLN A 71 -11.16 -18.01 18.48
N PHE A 72 -11.19 -16.70 18.74
CA PHE A 72 -12.34 -16.02 19.32
C PHE A 72 -13.52 -16.01 18.35
N VAL A 73 -13.28 -15.72 17.07
CA VAL A 73 -14.29 -15.82 16.00
C VAL A 73 -14.77 -17.26 15.86
N GLN A 74 -13.87 -18.24 15.86
CA GLN A 74 -14.25 -19.65 15.78
C GLN A 74 -15.07 -20.11 17.00
N LYS A 75 -14.80 -19.57 18.19
CA LYS A 75 -15.54 -19.88 19.43
C LYS A 75 -16.88 -19.17 19.54
N HIS A 76 -17.02 -17.97 18.98
CA HIS A 76 -18.26 -17.18 19.04
C HIS A 76 -19.19 -17.39 17.83
N PHE A 77 -18.68 -17.76 16.66
CA PHE A 77 -19.47 -17.98 15.44
C PHE A 77 -19.75 -19.45 15.13
N LYS A 78 -19.06 -20.44 15.73
CA LYS A 78 -19.53 -21.83 15.73
C LYS A 78 -20.47 -22.08 16.90
N SER A 79 -21.66 -21.51 16.82
CA SER A 79 -22.82 -22.00 17.57
C SER A 79 -24.06 -21.89 16.70
N LYS A 80 -24.13 -22.74 15.68
CA LYS A 80 -25.36 -23.45 15.31
C LYS A 80 -25.04 -24.52 14.27
N ASP A 81 -25.69 -25.67 14.48
CA ASP A 81 -25.79 -26.84 13.61
C ASP A 81 -24.65 -27.87 13.68
N ALA A 82 -24.79 -28.83 14.59
CA ALA A 82 -25.05 -30.24 14.27
C ALA A 82 -24.92 -31.10 15.53
N ASP A 83 -26.05 -31.62 16.00
CA ASP A 83 -26.11 -32.80 16.88
C ASP A 83 -25.80 -34.06 16.05
N GLU A 84 -25.29 -35.09 16.73
CA GLU A 84 -24.94 -36.45 16.25
C GLU A 84 -23.63 -36.64 15.46
N ALA A 85 -22.53 -36.85 16.19
CA ALA A 85 -21.81 -38.14 16.21
C ALA A 85 -20.68 -38.11 17.27
N LYS A 86 -20.68 -39.07 18.19
CA LYS A 86 -19.64 -39.27 19.21
C LYS A 86 -18.35 -39.89 18.62
N PRO A 87 -17.20 -39.72 19.31
CA PRO A 87 -15.87 -39.69 18.70
C PRO A 87 -15.14 -41.04 18.73
N LEU A 88 -14.20 -41.21 17.80
CA LEU A 88 -13.26 -42.33 17.73
C LEU A 88 -11.80 -41.83 17.78
N ASP A 89 -11.45 -41.03 18.79
CA ASP A 89 -10.04 -40.61 19.01
C ASP A 89 -9.63 -40.55 20.49
N GLU A 90 -10.48 -40.98 21.42
CA GLU A 90 -10.18 -40.94 22.87
C GLU A 90 -9.53 -42.23 23.40
N LEU A 91 -9.00 -43.10 22.53
CA LEU A 91 -8.44 -44.41 22.93
C LEU A 91 -6.91 -44.51 22.84
N ILE A 92 -6.20 -43.51 22.30
CA ILE A 92 -4.74 -43.59 22.11
C ILE A 92 -3.97 -42.85 23.22
N ASP A 93 -4.55 -41.82 23.83
CA ASP A 93 -3.84 -40.97 24.80
C ASP A 93 -3.83 -41.52 26.25
N LYS A 94 -4.61 -42.57 26.52
CA LYS A 94 -4.74 -43.16 27.87
C LYS A 94 -3.70 -44.24 28.20
N LYS A 95 -2.82 -44.60 27.26
CA LYS A 95 -1.82 -45.68 27.44
C LYS A 95 -0.43 -45.19 27.86
N VAL A 96 -0.14 -43.89 27.85
CA VAL A 96 1.21 -43.36 28.17
C VAL A 96 1.35 -42.87 29.61
N ASN A 97 0.27 -42.65 30.36
CA ASN A 97 0.32 -42.12 31.73
C ASN A 97 0.17 -43.14 32.87
N TYR A 98 0.60 -44.39 32.67
CA TYR A 98 0.61 -45.42 33.74
C TYR A 98 1.94 -46.16 33.85
N ILE A 99 3.07 -45.46 33.75
CA ILE A 99 4.36 -45.96 34.27
C ILE A 99 5.18 -44.77 34.78
N GLY A 100 5.31 -44.64 36.11
CA GLY A 100 6.30 -43.74 36.71
C GLY A 100 5.85 -43.05 37.98
N ASP A 101 5.61 -43.83 39.05
CA ASP A 101 5.38 -43.25 40.39
C ASP A 101 6.14 -44.07 41.44
N HIS A 102 7.46 -43.87 41.53
CA HIS A 102 8.28 -44.34 42.64
C HIS A 102 9.23 -43.23 43.11
N THR A 103 8.81 -42.58 44.20
CA THR A 103 9.59 -42.26 45.41
C THR A 103 10.93 -41.51 45.31
N GLY A 104 11.00 -40.40 46.05
CA GLY A 104 12.09 -40.18 47.02
C GLY A 104 12.99 -38.98 46.74
N ALA A 105 12.94 -38.01 47.66
CA ALA A 105 13.79 -36.83 47.74
C ALA A 105 15.29 -37.16 47.94
N ASP A 106 16.19 -36.32 47.41
CA ASP A 106 17.20 -35.57 48.19
C ASP A 106 18.31 -34.91 47.32
N ILE A 107 18.56 -33.61 47.61
CA ILE A 107 19.86 -32.94 47.91
C ILE A 107 21.03 -32.98 46.88
N ASN A 108 21.42 -31.76 46.45
CA ASN A 108 22.75 -31.21 46.06
C ASN A 108 23.81 -32.12 45.39
N ARG A 109 24.43 -31.61 44.30
CA ARG A 109 25.86 -31.17 44.21
C ARG A 109 26.46 -31.28 42.78
N GLU A 110 27.43 -30.41 42.57
CA GLU A 110 28.34 -30.10 41.45
C GLU A 110 28.92 -31.26 40.60
N MET A 111 29.33 -30.88 39.37
CA MET A 111 30.53 -31.30 38.58
C MET A 111 30.88 -32.81 38.51
N ASP A 112 31.03 -33.38 37.31
CA ASP A 112 32.28 -33.33 36.50
C ASP A 112 32.22 -34.29 35.30
N TYR A 113 33.09 -34.04 34.31
CA TYR A 113 33.28 -34.81 33.07
C TYR A 113 33.93 -36.20 33.26
N GLN A 114 33.54 -37.20 32.45
CA GLN A 114 34.42 -38.18 31.74
C GLN A 114 33.55 -39.20 30.98
N LYS A 115 33.57 -39.33 29.64
CA LYS A 115 34.59 -39.75 28.67
C LYS A 115 34.89 -41.27 28.66
N ASN A 116 34.64 -41.85 27.48
CA ASN A 116 35.17 -43.07 26.85
C ASN A 116 34.52 -44.43 27.14
N GLY A 117 34.31 -45.19 26.05
CA GLY A 117 34.60 -46.63 26.07
C GLY A 117 33.76 -47.54 25.18
N ASN A 118 34.04 -47.51 23.88
CA ASN A 118 33.84 -48.55 22.85
C ASN A 118 33.32 -49.94 23.24
N GLY A 119 32.49 -50.50 22.35
CA GLY A 119 32.91 -51.71 21.64
C GLY A 119 31.85 -52.78 21.38
N THR A 120 31.57 -53.00 20.08
CA THR A 120 31.33 -54.32 19.43
C THR A 120 30.03 -55.04 19.81
N THR A 121 29.28 -55.77 18.97
CA THR A 121 29.61 -56.66 17.85
C THR A 121 28.29 -56.97 17.11
N SER A 122 28.37 -57.24 15.78
CA SER A 122 27.57 -58.21 14.99
C SER A 122 26.03 -58.13 15.03
N GLY A 123 25.27 -58.13 13.94
CA GLY A 123 25.51 -58.44 12.53
C GLY A 123 24.19 -58.93 11.92
N ILE A 124 24.01 -58.70 10.61
CA ILE A 124 23.03 -59.34 9.70
C ILE A 124 21.55 -58.95 9.95
N GLY A 125 20.78 -58.36 9.04
CA GLY A 125 20.89 -58.12 7.61
C GLY A 125 19.50 -58.34 7.00
N SER A 126 18.86 -57.30 6.44
CA SER A 126 17.85 -57.42 5.37
C SER A 126 17.36 -56.03 4.96
N SER A 127 17.40 -55.81 3.65
CA SER A 127 16.95 -54.68 2.84
C SER A 127 15.58 -54.08 3.20
N VAL A 128 15.47 -52.76 3.21
CA VAL A 128 14.61 -51.94 2.31
C VAL A 128 14.92 -50.46 2.58
N GLU A 129 15.26 -49.76 1.52
CA GLU A 129 15.66 -48.36 1.43
C GLU A 129 14.51 -47.44 1.83
N LYS A 130 14.72 -46.61 2.86
CA LYS A 130 13.80 -45.54 3.27
C LYS A 130 14.61 -44.25 3.38
N TYR A 131 14.47 -43.37 2.40
CA TYR A 131 14.96 -42.00 2.46
C TYR A 131 14.27 -41.30 3.64
N ILE A 132 15.06 -40.99 4.66
CA ILE A 132 14.73 -40.00 5.68
C ILE A 132 15.32 -38.69 5.15
N ILE A 133 14.47 -37.70 4.96
CA ILE A 133 14.86 -36.32 4.66
C ILE A 133 15.39 -35.77 5.99
N ASP A 134 16.72 -35.67 6.09
CA ASP A 134 17.39 -34.87 7.12
C ASP A 134 17.33 -33.41 6.70
N ASP A 135 16.70 -32.62 7.55
CA ASP A 135 16.42 -31.20 7.39
C ASP A 135 17.50 -30.43 8.17
N ASP A 136 18.69 -30.25 7.56
CA ASP A 136 19.77 -29.42 8.10
C ASP A 136 20.67 -28.89 6.97
N HIS A 137 20.12 -28.03 6.12
CA HIS A 137 20.89 -27.21 5.20
C HIS A 137 21.48 -26.01 5.93
N ASN A 138 22.65 -26.16 6.58
CA ASN A 138 23.56 -25.01 6.85
C ASN A 138 24.98 -25.37 7.30
N SER A 139 25.59 -26.43 6.78
CA SER A 139 26.98 -26.79 7.12
C SER A 139 27.91 -26.92 5.91
N PHE A 140 27.82 -25.99 4.94
CA PHE A 140 28.76 -25.94 3.80
C PHE A 140 29.77 -24.78 3.85
N ILE A 141 29.74 -23.93 4.89
CA ILE A 141 30.60 -22.74 4.99
C ILE A 141 31.70 -22.89 6.05
N HIS A 142 32.39 -24.02 6.16
CA HIS A 142 33.66 -24.06 6.90
C HIS A 142 34.62 -25.09 6.32
N ASN A 143 35.18 -24.80 5.14
CA ASN A 143 36.42 -25.42 4.68
C ASN A 143 37.39 -24.33 4.20
N PRO A 144 38.47 -24.03 4.95
CA PRO A 144 39.41 -22.95 4.60
C PRO A 144 40.32 -23.26 3.40
N ASN A 145 40.10 -24.36 2.65
CA ASN A 145 40.94 -24.77 1.51
C ASN A 145 40.19 -24.93 0.18
N LEU A 146 38.99 -24.35 0.01
CA LEU A 146 38.23 -24.44 -1.24
C LEU A 146 38.41 -23.17 -2.10
N THR A 147 39.36 -23.18 -3.04
CA THR A 147 39.49 -22.13 -4.06
C THR A 147 38.58 -22.40 -5.26
N VAL A 148 37.49 -21.64 -5.36
CA VAL A 148 36.60 -21.60 -6.54
C VAL A 148 37.14 -20.55 -7.52
N ARG A 149 37.52 -20.96 -8.73
CA ARG A 149 37.83 -20.02 -9.84
C ARG A 149 36.56 -19.72 -10.61
N VAL A 150 36.20 -18.44 -10.69
CA VAL A 150 35.13 -17.91 -11.55
C VAL A 150 35.76 -17.40 -12.85
N PRO A 151 35.17 -17.64 -14.04
CA PRO A 151 35.64 -17.03 -15.28
C PRO A 151 35.43 -15.51 -15.24
N ILE A 152 36.47 -14.75 -15.58
CA ILE A 152 36.44 -13.28 -15.67
C ILE A 152 35.77 -12.88 -16.99
N ALA A 153 34.67 -12.13 -16.91
CA ALA A 153 34.11 -11.43 -18.06
C ALA A 153 35.03 -10.28 -18.48
N VAL A 154 35.19 -10.08 -19.79
CA VAL A 154 36.02 -9.03 -20.39
C VAL A 154 35.47 -7.66 -19.99
N GLY A 155 36.34 -6.80 -19.44
CA GLY A 155 35.97 -5.46 -19.03
C GLY A 155 35.84 -4.52 -20.23
N GLU A 156 34.65 -3.93 -20.39
CA GLU A 156 34.46 -2.76 -21.24
C GLU A 156 34.88 -1.51 -20.46
N SER A 157 35.76 -0.74 -21.10
CA SER A 157 36.36 0.49 -20.62
C SER A 157 35.54 1.69 -21.08
N ASP A 158 34.94 2.43 -20.14
CA ASP A 158 34.46 3.80 -20.39
C ASP A 158 35.65 4.76 -20.30
N PHE A 159 36.13 5.23 -21.45
CA PHE A 159 37.10 6.32 -21.54
C PHE A 159 36.39 7.58 -22.03
N GLU A 160 36.59 8.67 -21.30
CA GLU A 160 36.06 10.00 -21.61
C GLU A 160 36.46 10.50 -23.00
N ASN A 161 35.58 11.26 -23.64
CA ASN A 161 36.00 12.27 -24.60
C ASN A 161 35.30 13.59 -24.30
N LEU A 162 36.06 14.46 -23.64
CA LEU A 162 35.84 15.90 -23.50
C LEU A 162 36.38 16.61 -24.75
N ASN A 163 35.71 17.69 -25.17
CA ASN A 163 36.02 18.69 -26.22
C ASN A 163 34.97 18.65 -27.35
N THR A 164 34.36 19.75 -27.80
CA THR A 164 34.57 21.20 -27.62
C THR A 164 33.39 21.92 -28.26
N VAL A 165 33.00 23.08 -27.70
CA VAL A 165 32.35 24.27 -28.30
C VAL A 165 31.82 24.19 -29.75
N ASP A 166 30.60 24.64 -30.09
CA ASP A 166 30.31 26.07 -30.27
C ASP A 166 28.82 26.42 -30.46
N PHE A 167 28.58 27.71 -30.29
CA PHE A 167 27.36 28.52 -30.30
C PHE A 167 26.57 28.63 -31.63
N SER A 168 25.28 28.97 -31.47
CA SER A 168 24.47 29.92 -32.28
C SER A 168 23.65 29.45 -33.50
N SER A 169 22.32 29.63 -33.33
CA SER A 169 21.38 30.39 -34.20
C SER A 169 21.01 29.84 -35.59
N GLU A 170 19.71 29.61 -35.84
CA GLU A 170 18.81 30.60 -36.46
C GLU A 170 17.39 30.05 -36.64
N SER A 171 16.44 30.96 -36.46
CA SER A 171 15.02 30.89 -36.73
C SER A 171 14.71 31.19 -38.19
N GLU A 172 13.65 30.59 -38.75
CA GLU A 172 12.52 31.24 -39.47
C GLU A 172 11.65 30.15 -40.15
N VAL A 173 10.39 29.96 -39.74
CA VAL A 173 9.16 30.61 -40.24
C VAL A 173 8.72 30.11 -41.62
N GLY A 174 7.46 29.65 -41.71
CA GLY A 174 6.66 29.89 -42.91
C GLY A 174 5.91 28.68 -43.49
N GLY A 175 4.73 28.39 -42.91
CA GLY A 175 3.48 28.38 -43.65
C GLY A 175 3.30 27.48 -44.89
N SER A 176 2.48 26.44 -44.67
CA SER A 176 1.18 26.22 -45.34
C SER A 176 1.08 25.65 -46.76
N LYS A 177 0.09 24.74 -46.85
CA LYS A 177 -0.80 24.36 -47.96
C LYS A 177 -0.31 23.26 -48.90
N GLU A 178 -0.95 22.07 -48.78
CA GLU A 178 -2.07 21.60 -49.64
C GLU A 178 -1.51 21.10 -50.98
N LYS A 179 -1.88 19.98 -51.60
CA LYS A 179 -2.86 18.89 -51.48
C LYS A 179 -2.72 18.14 -52.83
N LEU A 180 -3.47 17.05 -53.04
CA LEU A 180 -3.67 16.28 -54.29
C LEU A 180 -2.65 15.14 -54.44
N ASP A 181 -3.00 13.86 -54.45
CA ASP A 181 -4.17 13.05 -54.82
C ASP A 181 -3.73 12.09 -55.94
N ASP A 182 -3.92 10.81 -55.64
CA ASP A 182 -4.30 9.69 -56.50
C ASP A 182 -3.40 9.24 -57.66
N THR A 183 -3.26 7.90 -57.76
CA THR A 183 -3.54 7.04 -58.94
C THR A 183 -2.68 5.74 -58.83
N SER A 184 -3.29 4.61 -58.43
CA SER A 184 -3.65 3.43 -59.27
C SER A 184 -2.48 2.50 -59.60
N SER A 185 -2.47 1.26 -59.04
CA SER A 185 -2.66 -0.04 -59.72
C SER A 185 -1.42 -0.49 -60.56
N SER A 186 -1.06 -1.75 -60.84
CA SER A 186 -1.57 -3.09 -60.67
C SER A 186 -0.46 -4.05 -61.18
N GLU A 187 -0.54 -5.33 -60.83
CA GLU A 187 0.03 -6.52 -61.51
C GLU A 187 1.55 -6.80 -61.49
N GLY A 188 1.88 -8.07 -61.20
CA GLY A 188 2.77 -8.81 -62.10
C GLY A 188 4.03 -9.49 -61.52
N SER A 189 3.82 -10.62 -60.84
CA SER A 189 4.69 -11.81 -60.76
C SER A 189 5.94 -11.88 -61.67
N THR A 190 7.10 -12.21 -61.11
CA THR A 190 8.09 -13.14 -61.70
C THR A 190 8.90 -13.83 -60.60
N ILE A 191 8.99 -15.16 -60.72
CA ILE A 191 9.72 -16.11 -59.89
C ILE A 191 11.22 -16.00 -60.22
N ASP A 192 12.05 -15.89 -59.18
CA ASP A 192 13.48 -16.24 -59.26
C ASP A 192 13.84 -17.12 -58.06
N ILE A 193 14.30 -18.34 -58.35
CA ILE A 193 14.78 -19.32 -57.38
C ILE A 193 16.31 -19.16 -57.32
N LYS A 194 16.85 -18.85 -56.14
CA LYS A 194 18.28 -18.97 -55.80
C LYS A 194 18.41 -19.50 -54.35
N PRO A 195 19.40 -20.37 -54.06
CA PRO A 195 19.29 -21.38 -53.01
C PRO A 195 19.65 -20.86 -51.62
N GLU A 196 19.25 -21.70 -50.67
CA GLU A 196 19.42 -21.64 -49.22
C GLU A 196 20.82 -21.16 -48.77
N GLY A 197 20.79 -20.14 -47.92
CA GLY A 197 21.84 -19.76 -46.98
C GLY A 197 21.10 -19.21 -45.76
N GLU A 198 21.18 -19.94 -44.65
CA GLU A 198 20.54 -19.65 -43.37
C GLU A 198 20.78 -18.21 -42.91
N GLU A 199 19.68 -17.52 -42.60
CA GLU A 199 19.53 -16.61 -41.45
C GLU A 199 18.06 -16.22 -41.40
N GLY A 200 17.24 -17.14 -40.86
CA GLY A 200 15.87 -16.83 -40.48
C GLY A 200 15.86 -15.90 -39.26
N PRO A 201 14.89 -14.97 -39.15
CA PRO A 201 14.69 -14.19 -37.94
C PRO A 201 14.46 -15.14 -36.74
N PRO A 202 14.79 -14.73 -35.51
CA PRO A 202 14.64 -15.59 -34.35
C PRO A 202 13.19 -16.04 -34.30
N VAL A 203 12.99 -17.36 -34.43
CA VAL A 203 11.72 -18.00 -34.12
C VAL A 203 11.44 -17.64 -32.67
N GLU A 204 10.48 -16.72 -32.47
CA GLU A 204 9.82 -16.53 -31.20
C GLU A 204 9.37 -17.91 -30.74
N GLN A 205 10.01 -18.38 -29.67
CA GLN A 205 9.54 -19.53 -28.92
C GLN A 205 8.07 -19.24 -28.57
N PRO A 206 7.13 -20.18 -28.80
CA PRO A 206 5.79 -20.02 -28.27
C PRO A 206 5.93 -19.81 -26.77
N GLU A 207 5.45 -18.67 -26.27
CA GLU A 207 5.35 -18.41 -24.84
C GLU A 207 4.82 -19.68 -24.17
N GLU A 208 5.64 -20.27 -23.32
CA GLU A 208 5.27 -21.43 -22.52
C GLU A 208 4.13 -20.96 -21.61
N TYR A 209 2.89 -21.21 -22.04
CA TYR A 209 1.69 -20.89 -21.29
C TYR A 209 1.81 -21.54 -19.92
N LEU A 210 2.18 -20.75 -18.90
CA LEU A 210 2.16 -21.19 -17.51
C LEU A 210 0.75 -21.71 -17.21
N ASP A 211 0.63 -23.01 -16.96
CA ASP A 211 -0.63 -23.57 -16.50
C ASP A 211 -1.00 -22.90 -15.15
N PRO A 212 -2.28 -22.55 -14.93
CA PRO A 212 -2.69 -21.80 -13.75
C PRO A 212 -2.43 -22.61 -12.47
N GLU A 213 -1.59 -22.05 -11.57
CA GLU A 213 -1.26 -22.60 -10.24
C GLU A 213 -2.52 -23.02 -9.46
N ALA A 214 -2.44 -23.96 -8.50
CA ALA A 214 -3.61 -24.50 -7.79
C ALA A 214 -4.52 -23.41 -7.14
N CYS A 215 -5.84 -23.64 -7.16
CA CYS A 215 -6.86 -22.66 -6.73
C CYS A 215 -6.89 -22.41 -5.20
N PHE A 216 -6.43 -23.40 -4.42
CA PHE A 216 -6.47 -23.42 -2.97
C PHE A 216 -5.07 -23.60 -2.39
N THR A 217 -4.82 -23.07 -1.20
CA THR A 217 -3.60 -23.41 -0.44
C THR A 217 -3.57 -24.88 -0.08
N ASP A 218 -2.38 -25.44 0.03
CA ASP A 218 -2.17 -26.81 0.51
C ASP A 218 -2.91 -27.06 1.84
N GLY A 219 -2.90 -26.08 2.75
CA GLY A 219 -3.63 -26.16 4.02
C GLY A 219 -5.16 -26.07 3.92
N CYS A 220 -5.74 -25.57 2.82
CA CYS A 220 -7.19 -25.57 2.58
C CYS A 220 -7.65 -26.87 1.91
N VAL A 221 -6.81 -27.43 1.02
CA VAL A 221 -7.00 -28.76 0.41
C VAL A 221 -6.93 -29.86 1.47
N GLU A 222 -6.07 -29.72 2.48
CA GLU A 222 -5.95 -30.67 3.59
C GLU A 222 -7.12 -30.58 4.59
N ARG A 223 -7.76 -29.41 4.71
CA ARG A 223 -8.82 -29.15 5.71
C ARG A 223 -10.24 -29.34 5.17
N PHE A 224 -10.46 -29.22 3.86
CA PHE A 224 -11.76 -29.37 3.22
C PHE A 224 -11.70 -30.34 2.04
N LYS A 225 -12.33 -31.52 2.17
CA LYS A 225 -12.44 -32.53 1.09
C LYS A 225 -13.11 -32.02 -0.20
N CYS A 226 -13.88 -30.94 -0.15
CA CYS A 226 -14.50 -30.31 -1.33
C CYS A 226 -13.52 -29.48 -2.19
N CYS A 227 -12.30 -29.22 -1.69
CA CYS A 227 -11.27 -28.45 -2.40
C CYS A 227 -10.31 -29.34 -3.22
N GLN A 228 -10.37 -30.68 -3.06
CA GLN A 228 -9.72 -31.63 -3.98
C GLN A 228 -10.56 -31.75 -5.25
N VAL A 229 -10.35 -30.84 -6.20
CA VAL A 229 -10.88 -31.02 -7.56
C VAL A 229 -9.94 -31.96 -8.30
N SER A 230 -10.29 -33.24 -8.37
CA SER A 230 -9.57 -34.24 -9.15
C SER A 230 -9.55 -33.80 -10.63
N ILE A 231 -8.37 -33.48 -11.15
CA ILE A 231 -8.19 -32.96 -12.53
C ILE A 231 -8.54 -34.04 -13.58
N GLU A 232 -8.56 -35.32 -13.20
CA GLU A 232 -8.66 -36.44 -14.14
C GLU A 232 -10.01 -37.18 -14.15
N GLU A 233 -10.91 -36.99 -13.18
CA GLU A 233 -12.22 -37.69 -13.12
C GLU A 233 -13.43 -36.74 -12.99
N GLY A 234 -14.40 -36.93 -13.89
CA GLY A 234 -15.74 -36.33 -13.81
C GLY A 234 -15.82 -34.81 -13.99
N TRP A 235 -16.41 -34.11 -13.01
CA TRP A 235 -16.73 -32.68 -13.05
C TRP A 235 -15.48 -31.78 -12.96
N GLY A 236 -14.31 -32.34 -12.67
CA GLY A 236 -13.04 -31.60 -12.63
C GLY A 236 -12.52 -31.18 -14.00
N LYS A 237 -12.74 -31.99 -15.05
CA LYS A 237 -12.35 -31.64 -16.43
C LYS A 237 -13.00 -30.35 -16.96
N PRO A 238 -14.33 -30.20 -16.95
CA PRO A 238 -14.96 -28.96 -17.40
C PRO A 238 -14.61 -27.76 -16.50
N TRP A 239 -14.42 -27.97 -15.20
CA TRP A 239 -13.98 -26.91 -14.28
C TRP A 239 -12.56 -26.43 -14.60
N TRP A 240 -11.65 -27.36 -14.88
CA TRP A 240 -10.27 -27.06 -15.28
C TRP A 240 -10.22 -26.34 -16.63
N THR A 241 -11.03 -26.78 -17.61
CA THR A 241 -11.18 -26.08 -18.89
C THR A 241 -11.72 -24.67 -18.70
N LEU A 242 -12.78 -24.50 -17.90
CA LEU A 242 -13.35 -23.19 -17.58
C LEU A 242 -12.31 -22.29 -16.93
N ARG A 243 -11.53 -22.81 -15.98
CA ARG A 243 -10.43 -22.08 -15.35
C ARG A 243 -9.36 -21.63 -16.34
N LYS A 244 -8.91 -22.53 -17.23
CA LYS A 244 -7.92 -22.21 -18.27
C LYS A 244 -8.45 -21.15 -19.23
N THR A 245 -9.73 -21.22 -19.60
CA THR A 245 -10.40 -20.18 -20.41
C THR A 245 -10.51 -18.86 -19.65
N CYS A 246 -10.89 -18.86 -18.36
CA CYS A 246 -10.93 -17.64 -17.56
C CYS A 246 -9.55 -16.99 -17.41
N PHE A 247 -8.49 -17.78 -17.21
CA PHE A 247 -7.12 -17.28 -17.17
C PHE A 247 -6.72 -16.62 -18.49
N LEU A 248 -6.99 -17.28 -19.63
CA LEU A 248 -6.75 -16.72 -20.95
C LEU A 248 -7.53 -15.41 -21.19
N ILE A 249 -8.77 -15.33 -20.73
CA ILE A 249 -9.61 -14.12 -20.86
C ILE A 249 -9.05 -12.98 -20.01
N VAL A 250 -8.66 -13.24 -18.76
CA VAL A 250 -8.19 -12.21 -17.83
C VAL A 250 -6.84 -11.63 -18.26
N GLU A 251 -5.95 -12.46 -18.82
CA GLU A 251 -4.61 -12.06 -19.29
C GLU A 251 -4.66 -11.41 -20.69
N HIS A 252 -5.78 -11.49 -21.39
CA HIS A 252 -5.88 -10.95 -22.75
C HIS A 252 -5.83 -9.41 -22.76
N ASN A 253 -4.91 -8.84 -23.54
CA ASN A 253 -4.70 -7.38 -23.67
C ASN A 253 -5.98 -6.58 -23.98
N TRP A 254 -6.90 -7.15 -24.77
CA TRP A 254 -8.18 -6.48 -25.07
C TRP A 254 -9.10 -6.42 -23.86
N PHE A 255 -9.11 -7.47 -23.02
CA PHE A 255 -9.89 -7.46 -21.78
C PHE A 255 -9.31 -6.46 -20.79
N GLU A 256 -7.99 -6.40 -20.65
CA GLU A 256 -7.34 -5.38 -19.83
C GLU A 256 -7.66 -3.96 -20.30
N THR A 257 -7.53 -3.69 -21.59
CA THR A 257 -7.87 -2.38 -22.19
C THR A 257 -9.34 -2.04 -21.97
N PHE A 258 -10.25 -3.00 -22.13
CA PHE A 258 -11.67 -2.83 -21.87
C PHE A 258 -11.95 -2.43 -20.41
N ILE A 259 -11.34 -3.12 -19.45
CA ILE A 259 -11.49 -2.81 -18.02
C ILE A 259 -10.95 -1.41 -17.71
N VAL A 260 -9.78 -1.04 -18.26
CA VAL A 260 -9.22 0.31 -18.08
C VAL A 260 -10.17 1.37 -18.61
N PHE A 261 -10.72 1.17 -19.80
CA PHE A 261 -11.71 2.07 -20.39
C PHE A 261 -12.97 2.21 -19.51
N MET A 262 -13.47 1.10 -18.95
CA MET A 262 -14.61 1.12 -18.02
C MET A 262 -14.28 1.86 -16.71
N ILE A 263 -13.06 1.73 -16.18
CA ILE A 263 -12.61 2.48 -15.00
C ILE A 263 -12.59 3.99 -15.28
N LEU A 264 -12.06 4.40 -16.44
CA LEU A 264 -12.01 5.80 -16.83
C LEU A 264 -13.42 6.38 -17.02
N LEU A 265 -14.32 5.64 -17.67
CA LEU A 265 -15.71 6.05 -17.85
C LEU A 265 -16.42 6.17 -16.49
N SER A 266 -16.26 5.18 -15.60
CA SER A 266 -16.83 5.23 -14.25
C SER A 266 -16.28 6.40 -13.42
N SER A 267 -15.01 6.76 -13.60
CA SER A 267 -14.39 7.90 -12.90
C SER A 267 -14.87 9.23 -13.47
N GLY A 268 -15.03 9.30 -14.80
CA GLY A 268 -15.64 10.46 -15.48
C GLY A 268 -17.09 10.67 -15.06
N ALA A 269 -17.86 9.60 -14.84
CA ALA A 269 -19.23 9.70 -14.33
C ALA A 269 -19.32 10.40 -12.97
N LEU A 270 -18.35 10.16 -12.07
CA LEU A 270 -18.28 10.84 -10.76
C LEU A 270 -18.04 12.35 -10.89
N ALA A 271 -17.34 12.80 -11.93
CA ALA A 271 -17.11 14.23 -12.16
C ALA A 271 -18.40 14.99 -12.52
N PHE A 272 -19.44 14.30 -12.97
CA PHE A 272 -20.75 14.87 -13.25
C PHE A 272 -21.68 14.94 -12.01
N GLU A 273 -21.27 14.38 -10.86
CA GLU A 273 -22.00 14.49 -9.59
C GLU A 273 -21.73 15.85 -8.92
N ASP A 274 -22.21 16.94 -9.53
CA ASP A 274 -22.08 18.32 -9.03
C ASP A 274 -23.35 18.80 -8.28
N ILE A 275 -23.30 20.02 -7.71
CA ILE A 275 -24.44 20.64 -7.02
C ILE A 275 -25.63 20.87 -7.97
N TYR A 276 -25.38 20.96 -9.28
CA TYR A 276 -26.39 21.21 -10.31
C TYR A 276 -27.07 19.93 -10.79
N ILE A 277 -26.70 18.75 -10.28
CA ILE A 277 -27.29 17.46 -10.66
C ILE A 277 -28.80 17.41 -10.37
N GLU A 278 -29.26 18.09 -9.31
CA GLU A 278 -30.68 18.13 -8.94
C GLU A 278 -31.54 18.87 -9.98
N GLN A 279 -30.93 19.80 -10.74
CA GLN A 279 -31.61 20.52 -11.82
C GLN A 279 -31.76 19.66 -13.09
N ARG A 280 -30.89 18.66 -13.30
CA ARG A 280 -30.86 17.82 -14.51
C ARG A 280 -31.26 16.38 -14.20
N LYS A 281 -32.57 16.16 -14.03
CA LYS A 281 -33.16 14.84 -13.68
C LYS A 281 -32.79 13.71 -14.67
N THR A 282 -32.65 14.01 -15.96
CA THR A 282 -32.25 13.04 -16.99
C THR A 282 -30.83 12.53 -16.78
N ILE A 283 -29.87 13.44 -16.56
CA ILE A 283 -28.47 13.10 -16.29
C ILE A 283 -28.38 12.28 -15.00
N ARG A 284 -29.05 12.71 -13.93
CA ARG A 284 -29.11 11.96 -12.66
C ARG A 284 -29.56 10.51 -12.88
N THR A 285 -30.62 10.31 -13.64
CA THR A 285 -31.17 8.97 -13.90
C THR A 285 -30.16 8.12 -14.69
N ILE A 286 -29.55 8.68 -15.73
CA ILE A 286 -28.52 8.00 -16.53
C ILE A 286 -27.32 7.61 -15.67
N LEU A 287 -26.84 8.51 -14.80
CA LEU A 287 -25.74 8.24 -13.87
C LEU A 287 -26.07 7.11 -12.88
N GLU A 288 -27.28 7.11 -12.30
CA GLU A 288 -27.72 6.05 -11.38
C GLU A 288 -27.79 4.67 -12.06
N TYR A 289 -28.22 4.60 -13.32
CA TYR A 289 -28.19 3.35 -14.10
C TYR A 289 -26.77 2.97 -14.52
N ALA A 290 -25.96 3.92 -14.97
CA ALA A 290 -24.57 3.68 -15.35
C ALA A 290 -23.75 3.15 -14.16
N ASP A 291 -23.95 3.71 -12.97
CA ASP A 291 -23.30 3.27 -11.73
C ASP A 291 -23.58 1.79 -11.41
N LYS A 292 -24.83 1.34 -11.62
CA LYS A 292 -25.20 -0.07 -11.49
C LYS A 292 -24.47 -0.92 -12.53
N ILE A 293 -24.44 -0.49 -13.79
CA ILE A 293 -23.76 -1.20 -14.88
C ILE A 293 -22.26 -1.36 -14.59
N PHE A 294 -21.57 -0.28 -14.18
CA PHE A 294 -20.15 -0.36 -13.82
C PHE A 294 -19.91 -1.31 -12.66
N THR A 295 -20.76 -1.25 -11.63
CA THR A 295 -20.67 -2.16 -10.48
C THR A 295 -20.79 -3.62 -10.92
N TYR A 296 -21.74 -3.94 -11.80
CA TYR A 296 -21.88 -5.31 -12.32
C TYR A 296 -20.67 -5.75 -13.16
N ILE A 297 -20.12 -4.88 -14.01
CA ILE A 297 -18.91 -5.18 -14.79
C ILE A 297 -17.74 -5.49 -13.87
N PHE A 298 -17.56 -4.73 -12.78
CA PHE A 298 -16.46 -4.93 -11.84
C PHE A 298 -16.66 -6.16 -10.94
N ILE A 299 -17.91 -6.50 -10.59
CA ILE A 299 -18.21 -7.77 -9.93
C ILE A 299 -17.86 -8.94 -10.87
N LEU A 300 -18.20 -8.84 -12.15
CA LEU A 300 -17.87 -9.88 -13.13
C LEU A 300 -16.35 -10.03 -13.30
N GLU A 301 -15.61 -8.92 -13.40
CA GLU A 301 -14.14 -8.91 -13.40
C GLU A 301 -13.56 -9.61 -12.16
N MET A 302 -14.08 -9.29 -10.97
CA MET A 302 -13.65 -9.91 -9.72
C MET A 302 -13.88 -11.43 -9.72
N LEU A 303 -15.08 -11.87 -10.14
CA LEU A 303 -15.41 -13.29 -10.23
C LEU A 303 -14.52 -14.02 -11.25
N LEU A 304 -14.24 -13.41 -12.41
CA LEU A 304 -13.32 -13.97 -13.39
C LEU A 304 -11.91 -14.13 -12.83
N LYS A 305 -11.41 -13.13 -12.08
CA LYS A 305 -10.09 -13.21 -11.40
C LYS A 305 -10.04 -14.28 -10.32
N TRP A 306 -11.12 -14.47 -9.56
CA TRP A 306 -11.20 -15.54 -8.54
C TRP A 306 -11.10 -16.92 -9.18
N VAL A 307 -11.79 -17.14 -10.30
CA VAL A 307 -11.73 -18.42 -11.01
C VAL A 307 -10.36 -18.61 -11.69
N ALA A 308 -9.82 -17.56 -12.32
CA ALA A 308 -8.52 -17.61 -12.99
C ALA A 308 -7.36 -17.85 -12.01
N TYR A 309 -7.10 -16.90 -11.10
CA TYR A 309 -5.94 -16.92 -10.21
C TYR A 309 -6.13 -17.82 -8.98
N GLY A 310 -7.37 -18.12 -8.59
CA GLY A 310 -7.68 -18.82 -7.36
C GLY A 310 -7.63 -17.91 -6.12
N PHE A 311 -8.27 -18.36 -5.04
CA PHE A 311 -8.42 -17.55 -3.82
C PHE A 311 -7.07 -17.21 -3.18
N GLN A 312 -6.12 -18.14 -3.21
CA GLN A 312 -4.82 -17.93 -2.57
C GLN A 312 -4.02 -16.81 -3.24
N LYS A 313 -3.79 -16.92 -4.56
CA LYS A 313 -3.00 -15.92 -5.29
C LYS A 313 -3.68 -14.56 -5.26
N TYR A 314 -5.01 -14.54 -5.40
CA TYR A 314 -5.80 -13.31 -5.37
C TYR A 314 -5.63 -12.53 -4.06
N PHE A 315 -5.72 -13.19 -2.90
CA PHE A 315 -5.59 -12.53 -1.60
C PHE A 315 -4.14 -12.22 -1.19
N THR A 316 -3.14 -12.82 -1.84
CA THR A 316 -1.73 -12.44 -1.62
C THR A 316 -1.30 -11.17 -2.36
N ASN A 317 -1.99 -10.80 -3.44
CA ASN A 317 -1.66 -9.62 -4.24
C ASN A 317 -2.34 -8.36 -3.68
N ALA A 318 -1.56 -7.37 -3.25
CA ALA A 318 -2.06 -6.12 -2.68
C ALA A 318 -2.96 -5.33 -3.64
N TRP A 319 -2.69 -5.38 -4.94
CA TRP A 319 -3.48 -4.69 -5.96
C TRP A 319 -4.84 -5.34 -6.19
N CYS A 320 -4.89 -6.68 -6.15
CA CYS A 320 -6.14 -7.42 -6.16
C CYS A 320 -6.95 -7.17 -4.88
N TRP A 321 -6.29 -6.97 -3.75
CA TRP A 321 -6.95 -6.61 -2.49
C TRP A 321 -7.59 -5.22 -2.54
N LEU A 322 -6.92 -4.23 -3.16
CA LEU A 322 -7.49 -2.90 -3.41
C LEU A 322 -8.73 -2.99 -4.29
N ASP A 323 -8.66 -3.77 -5.38
CA ASP A 323 -9.77 -4.01 -6.29
C ASP A 323 -10.98 -4.64 -5.56
N PHE A 324 -10.71 -5.68 -4.77
CA PHE A 324 -11.69 -6.35 -3.92
C PHE A 324 -12.41 -5.40 -2.97
N LEU A 325 -11.67 -4.58 -2.23
CA LEU A 325 -12.25 -3.64 -1.25
C LEU A 325 -13.19 -2.64 -1.92
N ILE A 326 -12.83 -2.12 -3.10
CA ILE A 326 -13.66 -1.14 -3.81
C ILE A 326 -14.93 -1.77 -4.37
N VAL A 327 -14.85 -3.00 -4.88
CA VAL A 327 -16.02 -3.77 -5.33
C VAL A 327 -16.93 -4.11 -4.14
N ASP A 328 -16.37 -4.55 -3.01
CA ASP A 328 -17.13 -4.90 -1.81
C ASP A 328 -17.91 -3.70 -1.23
N VAL A 329 -17.28 -2.53 -1.11
CA VAL A 329 -17.96 -1.28 -0.72
C VAL A 329 -19.11 -0.94 -1.67
N SER A 330 -18.93 -1.17 -2.98
CA SER A 330 -19.97 -0.92 -3.99
C SER A 330 -21.11 -1.95 -3.90
N LEU A 331 -20.78 -3.22 -3.64
CA LEU A 331 -21.74 -4.31 -3.47
C LEU A 331 -22.60 -4.10 -2.22
N VAL A 332 -22.00 -3.79 -1.07
CA VAL A 332 -22.72 -3.48 0.17
C VAL A 332 -23.67 -2.29 -0.04
N SER A 333 -23.21 -1.25 -0.74
CA SER A 333 -24.05 -0.10 -1.09
C SER A 333 -25.24 -0.50 -1.97
N LEU A 334 -25.02 -1.36 -2.98
CA LEU A 334 -26.08 -1.84 -3.89
C LEU A 334 -27.11 -2.70 -3.15
N VAL A 335 -26.66 -3.67 -2.36
CA VAL A 335 -27.53 -4.58 -1.60
C VAL A 335 -28.34 -3.81 -0.56
N ALA A 336 -27.72 -2.87 0.16
CA ALA A 336 -28.43 -2.06 1.14
C ALA A 336 -29.52 -1.17 0.52
N ASN A 337 -29.27 -0.62 -0.68
CA ASN A 337 -30.29 0.13 -1.42
C ASN A 337 -31.42 -0.79 -1.92
N ALA A 338 -31.12 -2.02 -2.34
CA ALA A 338 -32.13 -2.98 -2.80
C ALA A 338 -33.04 -3.48 -1.66
N LEU A 339 -32.49 -3.62 -0.45
CA LEU A 339 -33.22 -4.04 0.77
C LEU A 339 -33.99 -2.90 1.45
N GLY A 340 -33.89 -1.67 0.95
CA GLY A 340 -34.60 -0.51 1.52
C GLY A 340 -34.00 0.08 2.80
N TYR A 341 -32.75 -0.27 3.15
CA TYR A 341 -32.06 0.29 4.32
C TYR A 341 -31.42 1.66 4.04
N SER A 342 -31.69 2.28 2.90
CA SER A 342 -30.99 3.44 2.33
C SER A 342 -30.86 4.68 3.23
N GLU A 343 -31.69 4.82 4.27
CA GLU A 343 -31.71 5.98 5.18
C GLU A 343 -30.72 5.89 6.35
N LEU A 344 -30.02 4.75 6.54
CA LEU A 344 -29.00 4.67 7.59
C LEU A 344 -27.80 5.58 7.24
N GLY A 345 -27.36 6.40 8.19
CA GLY A 345 -26.22 7.30 7.99
C GLY A 345 -24.94 6.61 7.51
N ALA A 346 -24.76 5.34 7.87
CA ALA A 346 -23.67 4.49 7.38
C ALA A 346 -23.71 4.32 5.84
N ILE A 347 -24.87 4.11 5.24
CA ILE A 347 -25.01 3.91 3.78
C ILE A 347 -24.74 5.22 3.03
N LYS A 348 -25.12 6.37 3.62
CA LYS A 348 -24.75 7.68 3.09
C LYS A 348 -23.23 7.87 3.04
N SER A 349 -22.52 7.41 4.07
CA SER A 349 -21.04 7.42 4.09
C SER A 349 -20.43 6.40 3.11
N LEU A 350 -21.04 5.23 2.90
CA LEU A 350 -20.55 4.28 1.88
C LEU A 350 -20.66 4.85 0.47
N ARG A 351 -21.68 5.67 0.20
CA ARG A 351 -21.83 6.38 -1.07
C ARG A 351 -20.64 7.30 -1.37
N THR A 352 -20.10 7.99 -0.36
CA THR A 352 -18.93 8.88 -0.55
C THR A 352 -17.65 8.10 -0.83
N LEU A 353 -17.54 6.84 -0.39
CA LEU A 353 -16.38 5.99 -0.69
C LEU A 353 -16.27 5.60 -2.18
N ARG A 354 -17.33 5.82 -2.99
CA ARG A 354 -17.25 5.66 -4.46
C ARG A 354 -16.22 6.59 -5.09
N ALA A 355 -15.87 7.70 -4.43
CA ALA A 355 -14.77 8.57 -4.82
C ALA A 355 -13.40 7.88 -4.83
N LEU A 356 -13.28 6.68 -4.24
CA LEU A 356 -12.05 5.86 -4.27
C LEU A 356 -11.91 5.03 -5.55
N ARG A 357 -12.95 4.89 -6.40
CA ARG A 357 -12.89 4.11 -7.64
C ARG A 357 -11.73 4.46 -8.58
N PRO A 358 -11.33 5.74 -8.74
CA PRO A 358 -10.16 6.11 -9.54
C PRO A 358 -8.85 5.46 -9.04
N LEU A 359 -8.76 5.06 -7.75
CA LEU A 359 -7.59 4.36 -7.23
C LEU A 359 -7.35 3.01 -7.92
N ARG A 360 -8.38 2.39 -8.51
CA ARG A 360 -8.22 1.16 -9.31
C ARG A 360 -7.32 1.39 -10.52
N ALA A 361 -7.35 2.59 -11.10
CA ALA A 361 -6.48 2.94 -12.22
C ALA A 361 -4.98 2.88 -11.83
N LEU A 362 -4.64 3.18 -10.57
CA LEU A 362 -3.26 3.08 -10.07
C LEU A 362 -2.69 1.66 -10.23
N SER A 363 -3.55 0.64 -10.04
CA SER A 363 -3.15 -0.75 -10.19
C SER A 363 -2.93 -1.17 -11.65
N ARG A 364 -3.55 -0.47 -12.61
CA ARG A 364 -3.53 -0.81 -14.04
C ARG A 364 -2.43 -0.08 -14.81
N PHE A 365 -2.06 1.12 -14.39
CA PHE A 365 -0.97 1.86 -15.02
C PHE A 365 0.39 1.51 -14.41
N GLU A 366 1.25 0.88 -15.19
CA GLU A 366 2.59 0.48 -14.76
C GLU A 366 3.42 1.66 -14.23
N GLY A 367 3.38 2.81 -14.93
CA GLY A 367 4.08 4.02 -14.48
C GLY A 367 3.65 4.50 -13.09
N MET A 368 2.35 4.44 -12.78
CA MET A 368 1.85 4.82 -11.45
C MET A 368 2.24 3.78 -10.40
N ARG A 369 2.24 2.49 -10.75
CA ARG A 369 2.64 1.40 -9.87
C ARG A 369 4.08 1.56 -9.40
N VAL A 370 5.00 1.91 -10.30
CA VAL A 370 6.41 2.14 -9.98
C VAL A 370 6.56 3.29 -8.98
N VAL A 371 5.86 4.40 -9.20
CA VAL A 371 5.88 5.55 -8.28
C VAL A 371 5.31 5.18 -6.91
N VAL A 372 4.18 4.49 -6.85
CA VAL A 372 3.58 4.06 -5.57
C VAL A 372 4.50 3.08 -4.83
N ASN A 373 5.12 2.13 -5.52
CA ASN A 373 6.07 1.20 -4.91
C ASN A 373 7.29 1.94 -4.33
N ALA A 374 7.83 2.92 -5.04
CA ALA A 374 8.92 3.76 -4.56
C ALA A 374 8.50 4.56 -3.31
N LEU A 375 7.31 5.15 -3.32
CA LEU A 375 6.77 5.88 -2.17
C LEU A 375 6.57 4.95 -0.96
N VAL A 376 5.98 3.77 -1.16
CA VAL A 376 5.77 2.78 -0.09
C VAL A 376 7.11 2.30 0.49
N GLY A 377 8.14 2.14 -0.35
CA GLY A 377 9.50 1.84 0.08
C GLY A 377 10.10 2.93 0.98
N ALA A 378 9.74 4.20 0.78
CA ALA A 378 10.22 5.33 1.58
C ALA A 378 9.45 5.51 2.91
N ILE A 379 8.25 4.95 3.06
CA ILE A 379 7.39 5.12 4.27
C ILE A 379 8.15 4.80 5.57
N PRO A 380 8.90 3.69 5.71
CA PRO A 380 9.57 3.37 6.98
C PRO A 380 10.57 4.44 7.42
N SER A 381 11.33 5.01 6.48
CA SER A 381 12.27 6.10 6.77
C SER A 381 11.54 7.39 7.13
N ILE A 382 10.51 7.75 6.38
CA ILE A 382 9.67 8.92 6.65
C ILE A 382 9.02 8.83 8.04
N MET A 383 8.55 7.64 8.45
CA MET A 383 7.94 7.44 9.76
C MET A 383 8.90 7.71 10.92
N ASN A 384 10.19 7.39 10.77
CA ASN A 384 11.20 7.70 11.78
C ASN A 384 11.36 9.22 11.95
N VAL A 385 11.52 9.94 10.84
CA VAL A 385 11.64 11.41 10.86
C VAL A 385 10.36 12.06 11.38
N LEU A 386 9.19 11.57 10.94
CA LEU A 386 7.89 12.06 11.38
C LEU A 386 7.73 11.93 12.89
N LEU A 387 8.15 10.80 13.50
CA LEU A 387 8.08 10.60 14.95
C LEU A 387 8.90 11.66 15.70
N VAL A 388 10.14 11.92 15.27
CA VAL A 388 10.98 12.96 15.88
C VAL A 388 10.33 14.34 15.75
N CYS A 389 9.82 14.68 14.57
CA CYS A 389 9.11 15.94 14.33
C CYS A 389 7.87 16.07 15.23
N LEU A 390 7.09 15.00 15.41
CA LEU A 390 5.93 15.01 16.30
C LEU A 390 6.35 15.25 17.75
N ILE A 391 7.37 14.56 18.28
CA ILE A 391 7.83 14.80 19.66
C ILE A 391 8.35 16.23 19.84
N PHE A 392 9.07 16.77 18.86
CA PHE A 392 9.54 18.15 18.90
C PHE A 392 8.36 19.15 18.89
N TRP A 393 7.39 18.96 18.01
CA TRP A 393 6.19 19.80 17.96
C TRP A 393 5.30 19.65 19.20
N LEU A 394 5.31 18.50 19.87
CA LEU A 394 4.61 18.30 21.13
C LEU A 394 5.06 19.31 22.19
N ILE A 395 6.37 19.55 22.29
CA ILE A 395 6.96 20.49 23.26
C ILE A 395 6.44 21.91 23.01
N PHE A 396 6.47 22.37 21.74
CA PHE A 396 5.94 23.68 21.37
C PHE A 396 4.43 23.77 21.56
N SER A 397 3.70 22.69 21.32
CA SER A 397 2.26 22.66 21.51
C SER A 397 1.89 22.79 22.99
N ILE A 398 2.56 22.06 23.88
CA ILE A 398 2.37 22.18 25.34
C ILE A 398 2.73 23.59 25.82
N MET A 399 3.84 24.14 25.33
CA MET A 399 4.23 25.53 25.62
C MET A 399 3.15 26.52 25.13
N GLY A 400 2.62 26.32 23.92
CA GLY A 400 1.57 27.16 23.35
C GLY A 400 0.27 27.11 24.15
N VAL A 401 -0.13 25.92 24.62
CA VAL A 401 -1.30 25.76 25.50
C VAL A 401 -1.10 26.54 26.81
N ASN A 402 0.05 26.40 27.46
CA ASN A 402 0.34 27.14 28.70
C ASN A 402 0.32 28.66 28.52
N LEU A 403 0.76 29.14 27.35
CA LEU A 403 0.82 30.58 27.08
C LEU A 403 -0.52 31.16 26.61
N PHE A 404 -1.31 30.42 25.83
CA PHE A 404 -2.40 31.00 25.05
C PHE A 404 -3.77 30.31 25.22
N ALA A 405 -3.87 29.22 25.96
CA ALA A 405 -5.16 28.56 26.20
C ALA A 405 -6.17 29.53 26.83
N GLY A 406 -7.37 29.60 26.26
CA GLY A 406 -8.45 30.47 26.73
C GLY A 406 -8.26 31.96 26.44
N LYS A 407 -7.14 32.38 25.83
CA LYS A 407 -6.84 33.81 25.58
C LYS A 407 -7.28 34.31 24.21
N TYR A 408 -7.67 33.42 23.29
CA TYR A 408 -8.11 33.78 21.94
C TYR A 408 -9.60 34.10 21.82
N TYR A 409 -10.33 34.14 22.93
CA TYR A 409 -11.72 34.55 22.90
C TYR A 409 -11.87 36.06 22.76
N PHE A 410 -12.89 36.48 22.02
CA PHE A 410 -13.19 37.89 21.79
C PHE A 410 -14.70 38.13 21.66
N CYS A 411 -15.13 39.34 22.00
CA CYS A 411 -16.50 39.79 21.78
C CYS A 411 -16.66 40.28 20.33
N PHE A 412 -17.69 39.82 19.64
CA PHE A 412 -17.93 40.09 18.22
C PHE A 412 -19.37 40.53 17.98
N ASN A 413 -19.56 41.60 17.22
CA ASN A 413 -20.87 42.05 16.78
C ASN A 413 -21.16 41.49 15.38
N GLU A 414 -22.27 40.78 15.21
CA GLU A 414 -22.67 40.16 13.94
C GLU A 414 -23.21 41.16 12.94
N THR A 415 -24.00 42.14 13.38
CA THR A 415 -24.67 43.11 12.50
C THR A 415 -23.66 43.99 11.77
N SER A 416 -22.54 44.29 12.43
CA SER A 416 -21.50 45.19 11.93
C SER A 416 -20.17 44.50 11.64
N GLU A 417 -20.12 43.17 11.79
CA GLU A 417 -18.98 42.29 11.53
C GLU A 417 -17.64 42.74 12.12
N HIS A 418 -17.65 43.41 13.27
CA HIS A 418 -16.44 43.92 13.91
C HIS A 418 -16.21 43.30 15.30
N ARG A 419 -14.93 43.22 15.66
CA ARG A 419 -14.48 42.85 17.01
C ARG A 419 -14.43 44.11 17.87
N PHE A 420 -15.02 44.06 19.05
CA PHE A 420 -14.93 45.14 20.03
C PHE A 420 -13.49 45.33 20.51
N LEU A 421 -13.07 46.57 20.70
CA LEU A 421 -11.76 46.85 21.26
C LEU A 421 -11.76 46.59 22.78
N PRO A 422 -10.60 46.24 23.38
CA PRO A 422 -10.47 46.08 24.84
C PRO A 422 -10.85 47.33 25.65
N LYS A 423 -10.88 48.51 25.02
CA LYS A 423 -11.31 49.78 25.65
C LYS A 423 -12.83 49.86 25.84
N GLU A 424 -13.59 49.18 24.98
CA GLU A 424 -15.05 49.16 25.01
C GLU A 424 -15.56 47.99 25.86
N ILE A 425 -15.00 46.80 25.62
CA ILE A 425 -15.34 45.57 26.33
C ILE A 425 -14.03 44.88 26.72
N ASN A 426 -13.72 44.85 28.01
CA ASN A 426 -12.48 44.27 28.51
C ASN A 426 -12.63 42.80 28.89
N ASN A 427 -13.73 42.45 29.57
CA ASN A 427 -13.94 41.11 30.13
C ASN A 427 -15.07 40.36 29.45
N LYS A 428 -15.06 39.02 29.59
CA LYS A 428 -16.13 38.14 29.11
C LYS A 428 -17.49 38.49 29.72
N THR A 429 -17.51 38.81 31.03
CA THR A 429 -18.74 39.17 31.75
C THR A 429 -19.39 40.43 31.18
N ASP A 430 -18.59 41.42 30.79
CA ASP A 430 -19.09 42.65 30.17
C ASP A 430 -19.70 42.34 28.80
N CYS A 431 -19.05 41.49 28.00
CA CYS A 431 -19.60 41.01 26.73
C CYS A 431 -20.92 40.27 26.96
N GLU A 432 -21.00 39.36 27.93
CA GLU A 432 -22.21 38.59 28.24
C GLU A 432 -23.38 39.47 28.70
N ALA A 433 -23.12 40.57 29.42
CA ALA A 433 -24.14 41.54 29.78
C ALA A 433 -24.73 42.23 28.52
N LEU A 434 -23.88 42.56 27.54
CA LEU A 434 -24.32 43.10 26.25
C LEU A 434 -25.08 42.07 25.41
N ILE A 435 -24.74 40.79 25.50
CA ILE A 435 -25.50 39.70 24.86
C ILE A 435 -26.93 39.61 25.44
N GLY A 436 -27.11 39.84 26.74
CA GLY A 436 -28.43 39.86 27.37
C GLY A 436 -29.28 41.09 26.99
N SER A 437 -28.65 42.22 26.69
CA SER A 437 -29.33 43.49 26.36
C SER A 437 -29.51 43.73 24.85
N SER A 438 -28.67 43.15 24.01
CA SER A 438 -28.81 43.16 22.56
C SER A 438 -29.50 41.87 22.13
N ASN A 439 -30.50 41.93 21.27
CA ASN A 439 -31.36 40.80 20.87
C ASN A 439 -30.62 39.71 20.06
N GLY A 440 -29.46 39.24 20.50
CA GLY A 440 -28.63 38.21 19.85
C GLY A 440 -27.56 38.73 18.87
N ASP A 441 -27.39 40.05 18.73
CA ASP A 441 -26.45 40.66 17.77
C ASP A 441 -24.97 40.52 18.18
N VAL A 442 -24.70 40.33 19.48
CA VAL A 442 -23.35 40.18 20.01
C VAL A 442 -23.10 38.72 20.38
N ARG A 443 -21.90 38.21 20.08
CA ARG A 443 -21.45 36.86 20.48
C ARG A 443 -20.03 36.86 21.01
N TRP A 444 -19.80 36.08 22.06
CA TRP A 444 -18.46 35.71 22.52
C TRP A 444 -17.93 34.57 21.65
N LYS A 445 -16.99 34.86 20.76
CA LYS A 445 -16.46 33.91 19.77
C LYS A 445 -15.01 33.55 20.11
N ASN A 446 -14.60 32.36 19.69
CA ASN A 446 -13.21 31.91 19.73
C ASN A 446 -12.64 31.89 18.30
N VAL A 447 -11.32 32.03 18.18
CA VAL A 447 -10.62 31.80 16.91
C VAL A 447 -10.70 30.31 16.56
N LYS A 448 -10.91 29.98 15.28
CA LYS A 448 -11.09 28.60 14.80
C LYS A 448 -9.85 27.72 15.02
N ILE A 449 -8.66 28.26 14.76
CA ILE A 449 -7.38 27.62 15.10
C ILE A 449 -6.83 28.33 16.34
N ASN A 450 -6.62 27.58 17.41
CA ASN A 450 -6.22 28.10 18.72
C ASN A 450 -5.32 27.11 19.48
N PHE A 451 -4.95 27.47 20.70
CA PHE A 451 -4.10 26.67 21.59
C PHE A 451 -4.87 26.19 22.84
N ASP A 452 -6.17 25.93 22.74
CA ASP A 452 -6.96 25.50 23.91
C ASP A 452 -6.64 24.04 24.31
N ASN A 453 -6.22 23.22 23.35
CA ASN A 453 -5.82 21.83 23.55
C ASN A 453 -4.53 21.54 22.77
N VAL A 454 -3.76 20.53 23.20
CA VAL A 454 -2.51 20.13 22.51
C VAL A 454 -2.75 19.78 21.03
N GLY A 455 -3.86 19.09 20.71
CA GLY A 455 -4.21 18.78 19.32
C GLY A 455 -4.52 20.01 18.46
N ALA A 456 -5.21 21.01 19.02
CA ALA A 456 -5.46 22.28 18.34
C ALA A 456 -4.15 23.08 18.17
N GLY A 457 -3.27 23.03 19.18
CA GLY A 457 -1.92 23.60 19.12
C GLY A 457 -1.07 23.00 18.00
N TYR A 458 -1.19 21.68 17.72
CA TYR A 458 -0.53 21.07 16.56
C TYR A 458 -1.02 21.65 15.23
N LEU A 459 -2.33 21.85 15.08
CA LEU A 459 -2.89 22.45 13.87
C LEU A 459 -2.42 23.91 13.70
N ALA A 460 -2.36 24.66 14.81
CA ALA A 460 -1.83 26.02 14.82
C ALA A 460 -0.36 26.08 14.42
N LEU A 461 0.48 25.19 14.99
CA LEU A 461 1.89 25.09 14.63
C LEU A 461 2.09 24.70 13.17
N LEU A 462 1.24 23.83 12.61
CA LEU A 462 1.29 23.47 11.20
C LEU A 462 1.00 24.68 10.28
N GLN A 463 0.02 25.53 10.62
CA GLN A 463 -0.27 26.76 9.88
C GLN A 463 0.91 27.75 9.92
N VAL A 464 1.52 27.93 11.09
CA VAL A 464 2.70 28.79 11.26
C VAL A 464 3.89 28.24 10.48
N ALA A 465 4.15 26.93 10.55
CA ALA A 465 5.26 26.28 9.85
C ALA A 465 5.12 26.31 8.32
N THR A 466 3.88 26.27 7.82
CA THR A 466 3.60 26.37 6.37
C THR A 466 3.50 27.82 5.88
N PHE A 467 3.61 28.81 6.77
CA PHE A 467 3.38 30.23 6.49
C PHE A 467 2.01 30.50 5.84
N LYS A 468 1.00 29.68 6.18
CA LYS A 468 -0.37 29.77 5.67
C LYS A 468 -1.36 29.66 6.84
N GLY A 469 -1.94 30.78 7.25
CA GLY A 469 -2.86 30.86 8.38
C GLY A 469 -3.64 32.15 8.41
#